data_AF-A0A382EA44-F1
#
_entry.id   AF-A0A382EA44-F1
#
_cell.length_a   1.000
_cell.length_b   1.000
_cell.length_c   1.000
_cell.angle_alpha   90.00
_cell.angle_beta   90.00
_cell.angle_gamma   90.00
#
_symmetry.space_group_name_H-M   'P 1'
#
loop_
_entity.id
_entity.type
_entity.pdbx_description
1 polymer ?
#
loop_
_entity_poly.entity_id
_entity_poly.type
_entity_poly.pdbx_seq_one_letter_code
_entity_poly.pdbx_strand_id
1 'polypeptide(L)'
;MNAEDMHQETKLFDENGRCLPFNINAPVNIETRRYFTFESVEINYKDIYNRIKNHLDPKTKLTFEEFETRSKNIFKNLQKEPLTENITKGIGVPFFLPNKSHSDIGNELVNHYLKALEKSFHETNPKYDFVNHCKEDLSNQLTTIPNSRHGKLLDLMQEDVVVGYYYPCMMEYSIPAAIERINSLPSQFLLAGGFDTCSAFIGSPNLLLKTKGYPPLLWMTALKGEREDVGYHIEAYGYNLTFNRRAHLNHAAEYWAHAVVILG
;
A
#
# COMPACT_ATOMS: atom_id res chain seq x y z
N MET A 1 -0.21 21.81 30.12
CA MET A 1 -0.43 21.43 28.72
C MET A 1 -0.54 22.72 27.96
N ASN A 2 0.48 23.06 27.15
CA ASN A 2 0.55 24.36 26.51
C ASN A 2 -0.29 24.36 25.21
N ALA A 3 -0.66 25.53 24.70
CA ALA A 3 -1.49 25.66 23.49
C ALA A 3 -0.85 25.04 22.23
N GLU A 4 0.48 24.86 22.23
CA GLU A 4 1.21 24.12 21.19
C GLU A 4 0.95 22.59 21.26
N ASP A 5 0.77 22.03 22.47
CA ASP A 5 0.42 20.61 22.66
C ASP A 5 -1.01 20.32 22.18
N MET A 6 -1.93 21.29 22.35
CA MET A 6 -3.32 21.17 21.87
C MET A 6 -3.45 21.26 20.35
N HIS A 7 -2.50 21.90 19.65
CA HIS A 7 -2.55 22.01 18.20
C HIS A 7 -2.06 20.75 17.47
N GLN A 8 -1.23 19.91 18.11
CA GLN A 8 -0.70 18.69 17.50
C GLN A 8 -1.73 17.54 17.40
N GLU A 9 -2.81 17.56 18.18
CA GLU A 9 -3.90 16.56 18.10
C GLU A 9 -4.85 16.77 16.91
N THR A 10 -4.68 17.84 16.12
CA THR A 10 -5.63 18.22 15.06
C THR A 10 -5.25 17.76 13.64
N LYS A 11 -4.10 17.12 13.44
CA LYS A 11 -3.66 16.66 12.11
C LYS A 11 -3.07 15.25 12.21
N LEU A 12 -3.56 14.30 11.43
CA LEU A 12 -3.05 12.92 11.43
C LEU A 12 -1.86 12.71 10.49
N PHE A 13 -1.65 13.64 9.57
CA PHE A 13 -0.62 13.60 8.53
C PHE A 13 0.10 14.95 8.45
N ASP A 14 1.39 14.94 8.16
CA ASP A 14 2.20 16.16 7.97
C ASP A 14 1.93 16.83 6.62
N GLU A 15 2.54 17.99 6.36
CA GLU A 15 2.35 18.75 5.13
C GLU A 15 2.81 18.03 3.84
N ASN A 16 3.52 16.90 3.97
CA ASN A 16 3.97 16.04 2.89
C ASN A 16 3.18 14.71 2.83
N GLY A 17 2.11 14.59 3.61
CA GLY A 17 1.26 13.40 3.68
C GLY A 17 1.84 12.20 4.42
N ARG A 18 2.93 12.36 5.17
CA ARG A 18 3.42 11.30 6.07
C ARG A 18 2.48 11.17 7.25
N CYS A 19 2.10 9.95 7.61
CA CYS A 19 1.33 9.68 8.81
C CYS A 19 2.18 10.01 10.05
N LEU A 20 1.64 10.86 10.93
CA LEU A 20 2.35 11.30 12.12
C LEU A 20 2.35 10.21 13.20
N PRO A 21 3.50 9.95 13.86
CA PRO A 21 3.70 8.85 14.81
C PRO A 21 3.10 9.12 16.20
N PHE A 22 1.80 9.41 16.27
CA PHE A 22 1.12 9.65 17.55
C PHE A 22 0.59 8.36 18.16
N ASN A 23 0.63 8.29 19.50
CA ASN A 23 0.09 7.18 20.31
C ASN A 23 0.67 5.81 19.95
N ILE A 24 1.97 5.75 19.67
CA ILE A 24 2.70 4.51 19.39
C ILE A 24 3.87 4.35 20.35
N ASN A 25 4.08 3.12 20.80
CA ASN A 25 5.19 2.72 21.68
C ASN A 25 6.26 1.95 20.90
N ALA A 26 5.86 1.27 19.83
CA ALA A 26 6.78 0.52 18.98
C ALA A 26 7.72 1.44 18.20
N PRO A 27 8.91 0.94 17.77
CA PRO A 27 9.92 1.76 17.14
C PRO A 27 9.44 2.46 15.86
N VAL A 28 9.79 3.74 15.76
CA VAL A 28 9.53 4.63 14.63
C VAL A 28 10.49 5.81 14.71
N ASN A 29 10.94 6.32 13.57
CA ASN A 29 11.69 7.58 13.58
C ASN A 29 10.69 8.74 13.69
N ILE A 30 10.78 9.53 14.76
CA ILE A 30 9.83 10.65 14.96
C ILE A 30 10.02 11.71 13.87
N GLU A 31 11.26 12.12 13.66
CA GLU A 31 11.65 13.06 12.60
C GLU A 31 12.17 12.30 11.38
N THR A 32 11.68 12.70 10.20
CA THR A 32 12.09 12.10 8.92
C THR A 32 13.16 12.97 8.27
N ARG A 33 14.26 12.36 7.84
CA ARG A 33 15.27 13.04 6.99
C ARG A 33 14.82 13.16 5.54
N ARG A 34 13.77 12.42 5.15
CA ARG A 34 13.24 12.34 3.77
C ARG A 34 14.32 11.95 2.76
N TYR A 35 15.27 11.10 3.18
CA TYR A 35 16.30 10.59 2.29
C TYR A 35 15.72 9.57 1.31
N PHE A 36 14.81 8.71 1.79
CA PHE A 36 14.04 7.77 0.98
C PHE A 36 12.65 8.34 0.72
N THR A 37 12.33 8.58 -0.55
CA THR A 37 11.08 9.25 -0.95
C THR A 37 10.53 8.66 -2.23
N PHE A 38 9.22 8.77 -2.40
CA PHE A 38 8.56 8.52 -3.68
C PHE A 38 8.77 9.71 -4.64
N GLU A 39 8.79 9.46 -5.94
CA GLU A 39 8.59 10.53 -6.93
C GLU A 39 7.10 10.84 -7.10
N SER A 40 6.78 12.05 -7.54
CA SER A 40 5.41 12.41 -7.88
C SER A 40 4.87 11.50 -9.00
N VAL A 41 3.71 10.89 -8.77
CA VAL A 41 3.03 10.07 -9.78
C VAL A 41 1.88 10.86 -10.38
N GLU A 42 1.89 11.03 -11.70
CA GLU A 42 0.74 11.59 -12.41
C GLU A 42 -0.40 10.56 -12.46
N ILE A 43 -1.57 10.93 -11.96
CA ILE A 43 -2.72 10.03 -11.90
C ILE A 43 -3.53 10.13 -13.19
N ASN A 44 -3.24 9.21 -14.12
CA ASN A 44 -4.10 8.93 -15.26
C ASN A 44 -5.02 7.74 -14.92
N TYR A 45 -6.27 8.04 -14.50
CA TYR A 45 -7.26 7.04 -14.13
C TYR A 45 -7.53 6.01 -15.23
N LYS A 46 -7.49 6.43 -16.50
CA LYS A 46 -7.78 5.53 -17.63
C LYS A 46 -6.67 4.51 -17.82
N ASP A 47 -5.42 4.95 -17.75
CA ASP A 47 -4.27 4.05 -17.87
C ASP A 47 -4.24 3.08 -16.68
N ILE A 48 -4.46 3.58 -15.47
CA ILE A 48 -4.52 2.76 -14.25
C ILE A 48 -5.60 1.69 -14.38
N TYR A 49 -6.83 2.09 -14.74
CA TYR A 49 -7.94 1.17 -14.93
C TYR A 49 -7.62 0.11 -15.98
N ASN A 50 -7.10 0.52 -17.14
CA ASN A 50 -6.78 -0.39 -18.24
C ASN A 50 -5.70 -1.39 -17.85
N ARG A 51 -4.64 -0.99 -17.14
CA ARG A 51 -3.59 -1.92 -16.68
C ARG A 51 -4.18 -2.97 -15.73
N ILE A 52 -4.93 -2.54 -14.71
CA ILE A 52 -5.54 -3.47 -13.74
C ILE A 52 -6.52 -4.40 -14.43
N LYS A 53 -7.40 -3.88 -15.30
CA LYS A 53 -8.32 -4.68 -16.09
C LYS A 53 -7.58 -5.70 -16.97
N ASN A 54 -6.57 -5.28 -17.73
CA ASN A 54 -5.92 -6.16 -18.70
C ASN A 54 -5.10 -7.28 -18.03
N HIS A 55 -4.51 -7.03 -16.87
CA HIS A 55 -3.62 -8.00 -16.23
C HIS A 55 -4.22 -8.75 -15.05
N LEU A 56 -5.15 -8.14 -14.30
CA LEU A 56 -5.70 -8.70 -13.07
C LEU A 56 -7.15 -9.15 -13.21
N ASP A 57 -8.01 -8.35 -13.84
CA ASP A 57 -9.44 -8.66 -13.99
C ASP A 57 -10.00 -8.34 -15.39
N PRO A 58 -9.65 -9.14 -16.43
CA PRO A 58 -10.06 -8.86 -17.82
C PRO A 58 -11.56 -8.92 -18.05
N LYS A 59 -12.30 -9.60 -17.16
CA LYS A 59 -13.75 -9.80 -17.24
C LYS A 59 -14.50 -8.92 -16.24
N THR A 60 -13.84 -7.90 -15.69
CA THR A 60 -14.45 -7.02 -14.71
C THR A 60 -15.75 -6.42 -15.24
N LYS A 61 -16.76 -6.33 -14.36
CA LYS A 61 -18.01 -5.62 -14.64
C LYS A 61 -17.91 -4.13 -14.31
N LEU A 62 -16.88 -3.74 -13.54
CA LEU A 62 -16.61 -2.34 -13.21
C LEU A 62 -16.29 -1.57 -14.49
N THR A 63 -17.03 -0.52 -14.78
CA THR A 63 -16.74 0.37 -15.90
C THR A 63 -15.64 1.38 -15.54
N PHE A 64 -15.03 2.00 -16.56
CA PHE A 64 -14.03 3.05 -16.32
C PHE A 64 -14.64 4.24 -15.57
N GLU A 65 -15.86 4.62 -15.95
CA GLU A 65 -16.60 5.74 -15.37
C GLU A 65 -16.90 5.49 -13.88
N GLU A 66 -17.29 4.27 -13.51
CA GLU A 66 -17.50 3.87 -12.11
C GLU A 66 -16.19 3.89 -11.32
N PHE A 67 -15.12 3.32 -11.88
CA PHE A 67 -13.79 3.33 -11.26
C PHE A 67 -13.33 4.77 -10.98
N GLU A 68 -13.40 5.64 -11.99
CA GLU A 68 -12.94 7.02 -11.88
C GLU A 68 -13.79 7.79 -10.86
N THR A 69 -15.12 7.61 -10.89
CA THR A 69 -16.03 8.28 -9.97
C THR A 69 -15.78 7.87 -8.53
N ARG A 70 -15.72 6.55 -8.24
CA ARG A 70 -15.44 6.03 -6.89
C ARG A 70 -14.08 6.50 -6.38
N SER A 71 -13.04 6.42 -7.21
CA SER A 71 -11.69 6.87 -6.85
C SER A 71 -11.63 8.36 -6.54
N LYS A 72 -12.25 9.21 -7.38
CA LYS A 72 -12.31 10.66 -7.15
C LYS A 72 -13.12 11.01 -5.89
N ASN A 73 -14.16 10.24 -5.58
CA ASN A 73 -14.94 10.45 -4.35
C ASN A 73 -14.11 10.15 -3.10
N ILE A 74 -13.33 9.06 -3.08
CA ILE A 74 -12.40 8.76 -1.98
C ILE A 74 -11.44 9.94 -1.78
N PHE A 75 -10.77 10.39 -2.84
CA PHE A 75 -9.83 11.50 -2.78
C PHE A 75 -10.48 12.79 -2.26
N LYS A 76 -11.64 13.17 -2.81
CA LYS A 76 -12.37 14.38 -2.39
C LYS A 76 -12.82 14.31 -0.94
N ASN A 77 -13.24 13.15 -0.46
CA ASN A 77 -13.65 12.98 0.94
C ASN A 77 -12.45 13.15 1.87
N LEU A 78 -11.28 12.58 1.54
CA LEU A 78 -10.06 12.79 2.31
C LEU A 78 -9.65 14.26 2.34
N GLN A 79 -9.75 14.96 1.21
CA GLN A 79 -9.37 16.37 1.06
C GLN A 79 -10.28 17.34 1.84
N LYS A 80 -11.56 17.00 2.03
CA LYS A 80 -12.54 17.85 2.74
C LYS A 80 -12.40 17.79 4.25
N GLU A 81 -11.87 16.70 4.79
CA GLU A 81 -11.80 16.44 6.22
C GLU A 81 -10.48 16.95 6.81
N PRO A 82 -10.49 17.92 7.75
CA PRO A 82 -9.27 18.54 8.28
C PRO A 82 -8.27 17.53 8.89
N LEU A 83 -8.75 16.43 9.47
CA LEU A 83 -7.91 15.39 10.06
C LEU A 83 -7.12 14.60 8.99
N THR A 84 -7.65 14.49 7.77
CA THR A 84 -7.11 13.62 6.71
C THR A 84 -6.65 14.36 5.47
N GLU A 85 -6.95 15.66 5.30
CA GLU A 85 -6.63 16.43 4.10
C GLU A 85 -5.15 16.32 3.69
N ASN A 86 -4.27 16.21 4.68
CA ASN A 86 -2.84 16.19 4.45
C ASN A 86 -2.36 14.89 3.80
N ILE A 87 -3.08 13.76 3.94
CA ILE A 87 -2.69 12.52 3.24
C ILE A 87 -2.70 12.71 1.72
N THR A 88 -3.57 13.59 1.20
CA THR A 88 -3.67 13.87 -0.23
C THR A 88 -2.55 14.77 -0.76
N LYS A 89 -1.69 15.28 0.13
CA LYS A 89 -0.44 15.99 -0.25
C LYS A 89 0.73 15.02 -0.47
N GLY A 90 0.61 13.79 0.05
CA GLY A 90 1.55 12.71 -0.20
C GLY A 90 1.25 11.98 -1.51
N ILE A 91 2.02 10.92 -1.78
CA ILE A 91 1.75 10.05 -2.91
C ILE A 91 0.59 9.12 -2.57
N GLY A 92 -0.38 9.03 -3.47
CA GLY A 92 -1.37 7.97 -3.45
C GLY A 92 -1.78 7.61 -4.86
N VAL A 93 -2.17 6.36 -5.07
CA VAL A 93 -2.61 5.84 -6.37
C VAL A 93 -3.94 5.08 -6.23
N PRO A 94 -4.91 5.27 -7.14
CA PRO A 94 -6.14 4.50 -7.14
C PRO A 94 -5.88 3.07 -7.63
N PHE A 95 -6.70 2.12 -7.16
CA PHE A 95 -6.67 0.73 -7.58
C PHE A 95 -8.07 0.12 -7.51
N PHE A 96 -8.24 -1.06 -8.10
CA PHE A 96 -9.41 -1.89 -7.84
C PHE A 96 -9.04 -3.38 -7.71
N LEU A 97 -9.88 -4.15 -7.03
CA LEU A 97 -9.70 -5.58 -6.83
C LEU A 97 -10.92 -6.34 -7.34
N PRO A 98 -10.72 -7.49 -8.01
CA PRO A 98 -11.82 -8.29 -8.54
C PRO A 98 -12.74 -8.80 -7.42
N ASN A 99 -14.03 -8.96 -7.74
CA ASN A 99 -14.97 -9.70 -6.90
C ASN A 99 -14.57 -11.19 -6.92
N LYS A 100 -13.95 -11.65 -5.84
CA LYS A 100 -13.50 -13.02 -5.63
C LYS A 100 -13.39 -13.35 -4.15
N SER A 101 -13.76 -14.59 -3.82
CA SER A 101 -13.38 -15.21 -2.56
C SER A 101 -12.01 -15.88 -2.67
N HIS A 102 -11.18 -15.71 -1.64
CA HIS A 102 -9.83 -16.26 -1.58
C HIS A 102 -9.64 -17.05 -0.29
N SER A 103 -9.67 -18.38 -0.40
CA SER A 103 -9.39 -19.26 0.74
C SER A 103 -7.89 -19.36 1.05
N ASP A 104 -7.03 -19.17 0.05
CA ASP A 104 -5.57 -19.23 0.18
C ASP A 104 -4.93 -17.94 -0.35
N ILE A 105 -4.61 -17.03 0.58
CA ILE A 105 -4.04 -15.71 0.27
C ILE A 105 -2.69 -15.84 -0.44
N GLY A 106 -1.84 -16.76 0.02
CA GLY A 106 -0.47 -16.87 -0.49
C GLY A 106 -0.42 -17.50 -1.88
N ASN A 107 -1.23 -18.53 -2.14
CA ASN A 107 -1.37 -19.07 -3.49
C ASN A 107 -1.90 -18.02 -4.46
N GLU A 108 -2.93 -17.26 -4.09
CA GLU A 108 -3.48 -16.21 -4.96
C GLU A 108 -2.47 -15.09 -5.21
N LEU A 109 -1.76 -14.65 -4.17
CA LEU A 109 -0.73 -13.61 -4.28
C LEU A 109 0.33 -14.00 -5.30
N VAL A 110 0.90 -15.21 -5.18
CA VAL A 110 1.99 -15.67 -6.04
C VAL A 110 1.50 -16.00 -7.45
N ASN A 111 0.38 -16.70 -7.58
CA ASN A 111 -0.03 -17.26 -8.87
C ASN A 111 -0.86 -16.31 -9.73
N HIS A 112 -1.45 -15.26 -9.15
CA HIS A 112 -2.26 -14.30 -9.88
C HIS A 112 -1.72 -12.87 -9.76
N TYR A 113 -1.61 -12.33 -8.54
CA TYR A 113 -1.29 -10.92 -8.34
C TYR A 113 0.15 -10.56 -8.72
N LEU A 114 1.14 -11.32 -8.25
CA LEU A 114 2.54 -11.06 -8.59
C LEU A 114 2.83 -11.27 -10.07
N LYS A 115 2.19 -12.27 -10.72
CA LYS A 115 2.32 -12.47 -12.18
C LYS A 115 1.65 -11.36 -12.99
N ALA A 116 0.52 -10.83 -12.52
CA ALA A 116 -0.13 -9.68 -13.15
C ALA A 116 0.73 -8.41 -13.01
N LEU A 117 1.31 -8.21 -11.84
CA LEU A 117 2.25 -7.11 -11.56
C LEU A 117 3.50 -7.21 -12.44
N GLU A 118 4.11 -8.38 -12.54
CA GLU A 118 5.26 -8.63 -13.40
C GLU A 118 4.98 -8.22 -14.86
N LYS A 119 3.85 -8.69 -15.42
CA LYS A 119 3.44 -8.36 -16.79
C LYS A 119 3.25 -6.86 -16.98
N SER A 120 2.51 -6.21 -16.07
CA SER A 120 2.23 -4.78 -16.17
C SER A 120 3.49 -3.93 -16.03
N PHE A 121 4.40 -4.33 -15.14
CA PHE A 121 5.69 -3.68 -14.96
C PHE A 121 6.56 -3.80 -16.20
N HIS A 122 6.68 -5.01 -16.78
CA HIS A 122 7.46 -5.25 -17.99
C HIS A 122 6.91 -4.50 -19.21
N GLU A 123 5.59 -4.47 -19.39
CA GLU A 123 4.97 -3.71 -20.49
C GLU A 123 5.21 -2.19 -20.36
N THR A 124 5.22 -1.66 -19.14
CA THR A 124 5.49 -0.24 -18.88
C THR A 124 6.99 0.07 -18.95
N ASN A 125 7.84 -0.90 -18.59
CA ASN A 125 9.28 -0.75 -18.44
C ASN A 125 10.04 -1.89 -19.16
N PRO A 126 10.05 -1.94 -20.49
CA PRO A 126 10.62 -3.07 -21.25
C PRO A 126 12.13 -3.25 -21.09
N LYS A 127 12.82 -2.31 -20.42
CA LYS A 127 14.26 -2.37 -20.13
C LYS A 127 14.57 -2.85 -18.72
N TYR A 128 13.54 -3.01 -17.88
CA TYR A 128 13.67 -3.36 -16.47
C TYR A 128 12.85 -4.61 -16.17
N ASP A 129 13.26 -5.31 -15.14
CA ASP A 129 12.66 -6.59 -14.76
C ASP A 129 11.90 -6.47 -13.45
N PHE A 130 10.85 -7.29 -13.33
CA PHE A 130 10.29 -7.65 -12.03
C PHE A 130 10.85 -9.01 -11.62
N VAL A 131 11.37 -9.13 -10.39
CA VAL A 131 11.94 -10.39 -9.89
C VAL A 131 11.30 -10.82 -8.58
N ASN A 132 10.72 -12.02 -8.57
CA ASN A 132 10.32 -12.69 -7.33
C ASN A 132 11.52 -13.42 -6.70
N HIS A 133 12.07 -12.84 -5.64
CA HIS A 133 13.16 -13.43 -4.86
C HIS A 133 12.68 -14.34 -3.73
N CYS A 134 11.37 -14.35 -3.41
CA CYS A 134 10.82 -15.28 -2.45
C CYS A 134 10.83 -16.72 -3.04
N LYS A 135 11.59 -17.61 -2.40
CA LYS A 135 11.71 -19.02 -2.82
C LYS A 135 10.83 -19.98 -2.00
N GLU A 136 10.20 -19.46 -0.95
CA GLU A 136 9.26 -20.23 -0.12
C GLU A 136 7.94 -20.45 -0.86
N ASP A 137 7.32 -21.60 -0.61
CA ASP A 137 5.93 -21.81 -1.01
C ASP A 137 5.01 -21.04 -0.05
N LEU A 138 4.24 -20.10 -0.58
CA LEU A 138 3.34 -19.27 0.22
C LEU A 138 1.93 -19.87 0.34
N SER A 139 1.65 -20.99 -0.32
CA SER A 139 0.35 -21.65 -0.30
C SER A 139 -0.05 -22.01 1.14
N ASN A 140 -1.17 -21.47 1.58
CA ASN A 140 -1.72 -21.56 2.93
C ASN A 140 -0.79 -21.05 4.05
N GLN A 141 0.27 -20.30 3.71
CA GLN A 141 1.22 -19.73 4.68
C GLN A 141 0.91 -18.29 5.07
N LEU A 142 0.02 -17.62 4.32
CA LEU A 142 -0.31 -16.22 4.54
C LEU A 142 -1.71 -16.07 5.13
N THR A 143 -1.80 -15.27 6.18
CA THR A 143 -3.06 -14.84 6.80
C THR A 143 -3.04 -13.32 6.99
N THR A 144 -4.16 -12.73 7.44
CA THR A 144 -4.18 -11.32 7.81
C THR A 144 -3.67 -11.11 9.23
N ILE A 145 -2.93 -10.02 9.44
CA ILE A 145 -2.55 -9.59 10.79
C ILE A 145 -3.82 -9.10 11.53
N PRO A 146 -4.10 -9.59 12.76
CA PRO A 146 -5.17 -9.03 13.59
C PRO A 146 -5.01 -7.53 13.79
N ASN A 147 -6.12 -6.79 13.87
CA ASN A 147 -6.15 -5.34 14.04
C ASN A 147 -5.58 -4.51 12.86
N SER A 148 -5.09 -5.14 11.78
CA SER A 148 -4.75 -4.44 10.52
C SER A 148 -5.96 -3.85 9.78
N ARG A 149 -7.16 -4.30 10.15
CA ARG A 149 -8.46 -4.05 9.47
C ARG A 149 -8.53 -4.60 8.04
N HIS A 150 -7.49 -5.29 7.56
CA HIS A 150 -7.41 -5.81 6.20
C HIS A 150 -8.41 -6.95 5.91
N GLY A 151 -8.86 -7.68 6.93
CA GLY A 151 -9.97 -8.63 6.79
C GLY A 151 -11.22 -8.01 6.17
N LYS A 152 -11.53 -6.74 6.47
CA LYS A 152 -12.66 -6.02 5.87
C LYS A 152 -12.55 -5.89 4.36
N LEU A 153 -11.34 -5.71 3.84
CA LEU A 153 -11.10 -5.65 2.40
C LEU A 153 -11.38 -7.00 1.76
N LEU A 154 -10.92 -8.10 2.38
CA LEU A 154 -11.17 -9.46 1.89
C LEU A 154 -12.64 -9.83 1.96
N ASP A 155 -13.36 -9.39 3.00
CA ASP A 155 -14.81 -9.58 3.10
C ASP A 155 -15.53 -8.82 1.97
N LEU A 156 -15.16 -7.57 1.72
CA LEU A 156 -15.76 -6.78 0.63
C LEU A 156 -15.47 -7.36 -0.76
N MET A 157 -14.29 -7.93 -0.98
CA MET A 157 -13.96 -8.61 -2.24
C MET A 157 -14.86 -9.82 -2.51
N GLN A 158 -15.46 -10.44 -1.49
CA GLN A 158 -16.40 -11.55 -1.69
C GLN A 158 -17.77 -11.08 -2.18
N GLU A 159 -18.10 -9.82 -1.92
CA GLU A 159 -19.41 -9.24 -2.23
C GLU A 159 -19.40 -8.48 -3.56
N ASP A 160 -18.37 -7.66 -3.79
CA ASP A 160 -18.27 -6.81 -4.99
C ASP A 160 -16.82 -6.46 -5.38
N VAL A 161 -16.66 -5.82 -6.53
CA VAL A 161 -15.40 -5.18 -6.93
C VAL A 161 -15.10 -4.04 -5.97
N VAL A 162 -13.92 -4.11 -5.35
CA VAL A 162 -13.45 -3.10 -4.41
C VAL A 162 -12.66 -2.05 -5.16
N VAL A 163 -13.06 -0.79 -5.07
CA VAL A 163 -12.26 0.36 -5.53
C VAL A 163 -11.64 1.02 -4.31
N GLY A 164 -10.37 1.38 -4.41
CA GLY A 164 -9.63 1.98 -3.30
C GLY A 164 -8.54 2.92 -3.74
N TYR A 165 -7.92 3.55 -2.75
CA TYR A 165 -6.75 4.39 -2.90
C TYR A 165 -5.65 3.90 -1.98
N TYR A 166 -4.45 3.70 -2.53
CA TYR A 166 -3.27 3.20 -1.83
C TYR A 166 -2.33 4.37 -1.51
N TYR A 167 -2.03 4.57 -0.23
CA TYR A 167 -1.17 5.67 0.25
C TYR A 167 0.01 5.11 1.06
N PRO A 168 1.24 5.09 0.51
CA PRO A 168 2.44 4.76 1.25
C PRO A 168 2.88 5.90 2.19
N CYS A 169 2.12 6.13 3.25
CA CYS A 169 2.26 7.30 4.12
C CYS A 169 2.99 7.02 5.44
N MET A 170 3.16 5.77 5.86
CA MET A 170 3.82 5.42 7.13
C MET A 170 5.32 5.20 6.92
N MET A 171 6.06 6.30 6.73
CA MET A 171 7.50 6.28 6.50
C MET A 171 8.28 6.10 7.81
N GLU A 172 9.25 5.19 7.79
CA GLU A 172 10.22 4.93 8.86
C GLU A 172 9.58 4.31 10.13
N TYR A 173 8.48 3.59 9.94
CA TYR A 173 7.83 2.81 10.99
C TYR A 173 8.46 1.40 11.06
N SER A 174 8.39 0.79 12.23
CA SER A 174 8.45 -0.67 12.35
C SER A 174 7.09 -1.29 11.99
N ILE A 175 7.07 -2.59 11.66
CA ILE A 175 5.79 -3.31 11.47
C ILE A 175 4.87 -3.19 12.70
N PRO A 176 5.32 -3.42 13.94
CA PRO A 176 4.48 -3.20 15.12
C PRO A 176 3.98 -1.77 15.26
N ALA A 177 4.81 -0.76 14.94
CA ALA A 177 4.38 0.65 14.99
C ALA A 177 3.29 0.97 13.96
N ALA A 178 3.36 0.41 12.75
CA ALA A 178 2.30 0.57 11.76
C ALA A 178 0.98 -0.06 12.24
N ILE A 179 1.04 -1.23 12.90
CA ILE A 179 -0.12 -1.91 13.49
C ILE A 179 -0.68 -1.15 14.69
N GLU A 180 0.15 -0.56 15.55
CA GLU A 180 -0.32 0.32 16.62
C GLU A 180 -0.98 1.56 16.03
N ARG A 181 -0.35 2.17 15.03
CA ARG A 181 -0.83 3.41 14.44
C ARG A 181 -2.19 3.24 13.77
N ILE A 182 -2.43 2.16 13.03
CA ILE A 182 -3.71 1.94 12.36
C ILE A 182 -4.89 1.92 13.35
N ASN A 183 -4.68 1.41 14.56
CA ASN A 183 -5.73 1.35 15.59
C ASN A 183 -6.18 2.73 16.06
N SER A 184 -5.28 3.71 16.05
CA SER A 184 -5.56 5.10 16.40
C SER A 184 -6.07 5.96 15.23
N LEU A 185 -5.98 5.48 13.99
CA LEU A 185 -6.50 6.18 12.82
C LEU A 185 -8.02 5.94 12.63
N PRO A 186 -8.73 6.88 11.96
CA PRO A 186 -10.14 6.70 11.59
C PRO A 186 -10.41 5.35 10.94
N SER A 187 -11.61 4.79 11.17
CA SER A 187 -11.94 3.42 10.77
C SER A 187 -11.88 3.13 9.27
N GLN A 188 -11.88 4.18 8.44
CA GLN A 188 -11.73 4.11 6.98
C GLN A 188 -10.32 3.73 6.51
N PHE A 189 -9.30 3.84 7.38
CA PHE A 189 -7.93 3.45 7.05
C PHE A 189 -7.71 1.98 7.43
N LEU A 190 -7.23 1.20 6.47
CA LEU A 190 -6.81 -0.18 6.62
C LEU A 190 -5.31 -0.27 6.30
N LEU A 191 -4.55 -1.15 6.96
CA LEU A 191 -3.19 -1.43 6.52
C LEU A 191 -3.20 -2.20 5.20
N ALA A 192 -2.25 -1.88 4.33
CA ALA A 192 -2.11 -2.55 3.05
C ALA A 192 -1.55 -3.97 3.18
N GLY A 193 -2.10 -4.89 2.40
CA GLY A 193 -1.72 -6.30 2.32
C GLY A 193 -1.08 -6.63 0.97
N GLY A 194 -1.24 -7.87 0.51
CA GLY A 194 -0.66 -8.32 -0.75
C GLY A 194 -1.46 -7.89 -1.97
N PHE A 195 -2.78 -8.06 -1.93
CA PHE A 195 -3.65 -7.89 -3.11
C PHE A 195 -3.77 -6.44 -3.55
N ASP A 196 -4.08 -5.55 -2.61
CA ASP A 196 -4.17 -4.11 -2.81
C ASP A 196 -2.82 -3.49 -3.17
N THR A 197 -1.73 -3.90 -2.51
CA THR A 197 -0.38 -3.48 -2.91
C THR A 197 -0.10 -3.89 -4.35
N CYS A 198 -0.33 -5.16 -4.71
CA CYS A 198 -0.09 -5.61 -6.08
C CYS A 198 -0.98 -4.87 -7.10
N SER A 199 -2.26 -4.66 -6.81
CA SER A 199 -3.16 -3.93 -7.70
C SER A 199 -2.74 -2.46 -7.88
N ALA A 200 -2.30 -1.80 -6.81
CA ALA A 200 -1.74 -0.45 -6.89
C ALA A 200 -0.50 -0.39 -7.80
N PHE A 201 0.40 -1.37 -7.70
CA PHE A 201 1.57 -1.46 -8.58
C PHE A 201 1.24 -1.90 -10.02
N ILE A 202 0.20 -2.70 -10.24
CA ILE A 202 -0.30 -2.98 -11.59
C ILE A 202 -0.83 -1.68 -12.23
N GLY A 203 -1.64 -0.93 -11.49
CA GLY A 203 -2.16 0.35 -11.95
C GLY A 203 -1.07 1.40 -12.17
N SER A 204 -0.08 1.46 -11.29
CA SER A 204 1.02 2.43 -11.28
C SER A 204 2.38 1.74 -11.14
N PRO A 205 2.91 1.10 -12.22
CA PRO A 205 4.14 0.30 -12.14
C PRO A 205 5.39 1.07 -11.75
N ASN A 206 5.38 2.39 -11.94
CA ASN A 206 6.51 3.28 -11.66
C ASN A 206 6.49 3.86 -10.25
N LEU A 207 5.63 3.37 -9.34
CA LEU A 207 5.49 3.93 -7.99
C LEU A 207 6.82 3.97 -7.20
N LEU A 208 7.70 2.98 -7.41
CA LEU A 208 9.05 2.95 -6.84
C LEU A 208 10.15 3.23 -7.87
N LEU A 209 9.82 3.46 -9.14
CA LEU A 209 10.81 3.79 -10.14
C LEU A 209 11.31 5.21 -9.88
N LYS A 210 12.58 5.35 -9.55
CA LYS A 210 13.18 6.64 -9.19
C LYS A 210 14.49 6.82 -9.95
N THR A 211 14.63 7.97 -10.64
CA THR A 211 15.84 8.28 -11.42
C THR A 211 16.85 9.11 -10.64
N LYS A 212 16.42 9.75 -9.54
CA LYS A 212 17.28 10.53 -8.65
C LYS A 212 16.99 10.22 -7.19
N GLY A 213 17.99 9.81 -6.42
CA GLY A 213 17.83 9.43 -5.02
C GLY A 213 17.28 8.02 -4.88
N TYR A 214 16.74 7.69 -3.70
CA TYR A 214 16.36 6.31 -3.36
C TYR A 214 14.87 6.21 -2.99
N PRO A 215 14.12 5.27 -3.60
CA PRO A 215 12.77 4.97 -3.15
C PRO A 215 12.83 4.13 -1.87
N PRO A 216 11.80 4.16 -1.02
CA PRO A 216 11.72 3.25 0.11
C PRO A 216 11.33 1.83 -0.34
N LEU A 217 11.55 0.87 0.55
CA LEU A 217 10.93 -0.44 0.55
C LEU A 217 9.49 -0.32 1.08
N LEU A 218 8.54 -1.03 0.45
CA LEU A 218 7.14 -1.06 0.86
C LEU A 218 6.73 -2.41 1.43
N TRP A 219 6.45 -2.43 2.73
CA TRP A 219 5.96 -3.61 3.43
C TRP A 219 4.49 -3.90 3.13
N MET A 220 4.17 -5.17 2.83
CA MET A 220 2.81 -5.72 2.81
C MET A 220 2.34 -6.04 4.24
N THR A 221 2.27 -4.99 5.05
CA THR A 221 2.20 -5.06 6.53
C THR A 221 1.00 -5.83 7.04
N ALA A 222 -0.12 -5.84 6.32
CA ALA A 222 -1.29 -6.57 6.76
C ALA A 222 -1.18 -8.09 6.60
N LEU A 223 -0.11 -8.61 6.00
CA LEU A 223 0.14 -10.04 5.85
C LEU A 223 0.94 -10.58 7.05
N LYS A 224 0.45 -11.68 7.63
CA LYS A 224 1.20 -12.54 8.55
C LYS A 224 1.69 -13.77 7.79
N GLY A 225 3.01 -13.95 7.77
CA GLY A 225 3.63 -15.16 7.24
C GLY A 225 3.80 -16.25 8.28
N GLU A 226 4.64 -17.22 7.95
CA GLU A 226 4.93 -18.38 8.80
C GLU A 226 5.81 -18.03 10.01
N ARG A 227 6.53 -16.91 9.95
CA ARG A 227 7.39 -16.40 11.01
C ARG A 227 6.99 -14.99 11.40
N GLU A 228 6.91 -14.74 12.70
CA GLU A 228 6.51 -13.44 13.25
C GLU A 228 7.56 -12.33 13.07
N ASP A 229 8.81 -12.70 12.83
CA ASP A 229 9.93 -11.78 12.63
C ASP A 229 10.25 -11.51 11.16
N VAL A 230 9.46 -12.06 10.23
CA VAL A 230 9.64 -11.94 8.78
C VAL A 230 8.42 -11.27 8.14
N GLY A 231 8.67 -10.30 7.28
CA GLY A 231 7.65 -9.62 6.49
C GLY A 231 7.92 -9.74 4.99
N TYR A 232 6.89 -9.47 4.19
CA TYR A 232 6.95 -9.44 2.73
C TYR A 232 6.88 -8.01 2.22
N HIS A 233 7.57 -7.71 1.14
CA HIS A 233 7.66 -6.35 0.62
C HIS A 233 7.87 -6.32 -0.90
N ILE A 234 7.60 -5.14 -1.44
CA ILE A 234 8.08 -4.72 -2.75
C ILE A 234 9.17 -3.67 -2.54
N GLU A 235 10.29 -3.80 -3.25
CA GLU A 235 11.34 -2.77 -3.27
C GLU A 235 11.87 -2.57 -4.68
N ALA A 236 12.49 -1.41 -4.92
CA ALA A 236 13.26 -1.21 -6.14
C ALA A 236 14.70 -1.69 -5.93
N TYR A 237 15.26 -2.40 -6.92
CA TYR A 237 16.67 -2.74 -6.98
C TYR A 237 17.28 -2.09 -8.23
N GLY A 238 17.82 -0.88 -8.05
CA GLY A 238 18.10 0.01 -9.17
C GLY A 238 16.78 0.44 -9.82
N TYR A 239 16.61 0.14 -11.11
CA TYR A 239 15.36 0.38 -11.84
C TYR A 239 14.46 -0.85 -11.95
N ASN A 240 14.93 -2.01 -11.49
CA ASN A 240 14.12 -3.21 -11.40
C ASN A 240 13.21 -3.15 -10.18
N LEU A 241 12.14 -3.93 -10.22
CA LEU A 241 11.21 -4.09 -9.10
C LEU A 241 11.32 -5.51 -8.55
N THR A 242 11.25 -5.68 -7.24
CA THR A 242 11.35 -7.02 -6.66
C THR A 242 10.25 -7.27 -5.64
N PHE A 243 9.83 -8.53 -5.55
CA PHE A 243 9.09 -9.04 -4.39
C PHE A 243 10.01 -9.94 -3.59
N ASN A 244 10.09 -9.71 -2.28
CA ASN A 244 10.93 -10.50 -1.41
C ASN A 244 10.38 -10.53 0.03
N ARG A 245 11.03 -11.32 0.87
CA ARG A 245 10.81 -11.39 2.32
C ARG A 245 12.11 -11.11 3.05
N ARG A 246 12.02 -10.51 4.24
CA ARG A 246 13.20 -10.33 5.10
C ARG A 246 12.81 -10.26 6.56
N ALA A 247 13.77 -10.57 7.43
CA ALA A 247 13.60 -10.34 8.85
C ALA A 247 13.50 -8.83 9.13
N HIS A 248 12.48 -8.42 9.90
CA HIS A 248 12.33 -7.04 10.38
C HIS A 248 12.76 -6.88 11.84
N LEU A 249 12.71 -7.96 12.63
CA LEU A 249 13.12 -8.00 14.05
C LEU A 249 12.51 -6.86 14.90
N ASN A 250 11.32 -6.40 14.51
CA ASN A 250 10.59 -5.28 15.11
C ASN A 250 11.36 -3.94 15.15
N HIS A 251 12.39 -3.79 14.31
CA HIS A 251 13.10 -2.52 14.17
C HIS A 251 12.34 -1.55 13.27
N ALA A 252 12.74 -0.28 13.32
CA ALA A 252 12.42 0.70 12.29
C ALA A 252 13.67 0.96 11.45
N ALA A 253 13.49 1.34 10.19
CA ALA A 253 14.58 1.76 9.32
C ALA A 253 14.15 2.92 8.43
N GLU A 254 15.08 3.80 8.08
CA GLU A 254 14.80 5.02 7.31
C GLU A 254 14.27 4.78 5.90
N TYR A 255 14.52 3.60 5.34
CA TYR A 255 14.06 3.21 4.02
C TYR A 255 12.82 2.32 4.05
N TRP A 256 12.22 2.08 5.22
CA TRP A 256 11.00 1.29 5.33
C TRP A 256 9.77 2.19 5.27
N ALA A 257 8.80 1.76 4.49
CA ALA A 257 7.51 2.41 4.39
C ALA A 257 6.39 1.36 4.48
N HIS A 258 5.26 1.80 5.02
CA HIS A 258 4.02 1.03 5.05
C HIS A 258 2.93 1.87 4.42
N ALA A 259 1.95 1.20 3.83
CA ALA A 259 0.82 1.85 3.20
C ALA A 259 -0.47 1.60 3.94
N VAL A 260 -1.37 2.57 3.80
CA VAL A 260 -2.78 2.42 4.14
C VAL A 260 -3.61 2.41 2.87
N VAL A 261 -4.76 1.76 2.94
CA VAL A 261 -5.79 1.82 1.91
C VAL A 261 -7.09 2.38 2.46
N ILE A 262 -7.79 3.11 1.59
CA ILE A 262 -9.12 3.65 1.84
C ILE A 262 -10.01 3.13 0.71
N LEU A 263 -11.17 2.59 1.08
CA LEU A 263 -12.12 1.95 0.16
C LEU A 263 -13.32 2.87 -0.08
N GLY A 264 -13.94 2.79 -1.25
CA GLY A 264 -15.13 3.57 -1.61
C GLY A 264 -15.94 2.98 -2.74
#